data_AF-A0A494SV64-F1
#
_entry.id   AF-A0A494SV64-F1
#
_cell.length_a   1.000
_cell.length_b   1.000
_cell.length_c   1.000
_cell.angle_alpha   90.00
_cell.angle_beta   90.00
_cell.angle_gamma   90.00
#
_symmetry.space_group_name_H-M   'P 1'
#
loop_
_entity.id
_entity.type
_entity.pdbx_description
1 polymer ?
#
loop_
_entity_poly.entity_id
_entity_poly.type
_entity_poly.pdbx_seq_one_letter_code
_entity_poly.pdbx_strand_id
1 'polypeptide(L)'
;MPDRVYVEYWLDENVVLVLDNRVVEIFDATHAVVSGTPRWHVNHIGVEAKPRKNGGLRITIGARLPDQSLSYIGAQAVLDVPEDKVPHVLAFFDRAKEARASR
;
A
#
# COMPACT_ATOMS: atom_id res chain seq x y z
N MET A 1 -25.59 -5.52 1.37
CA MET A 1 -24.20 -5.89 1.74
C MET A 1 -23.32 -4.94 0.95
N PRO A 2 -22.44 -4.14 1.56
CA PRO A 2 -21.57 -3.28 0.77
C PRO A 2 -20.71 -4.19 -0.12
N ASP A 3 -20.67 -3.88 -1.41
CA ASP A 3 -19.92 -4.64 -2.40
C ASP A 3 -18.47 -4.78 -1.94
N ARG A 4 -17.95 -6.00 -2.11
CA ARG A 4 -16.58 -6.33 -1.79
C ARG A 4 -15.67 -5.62 -2.79
N VAL A 5 -15.06 -4.51 -2.39
CA VAL A 5 -14.14 -3.72 -3.22
C VAL A 5 -12.82 -4.47 -3.35
N TYR A 6 -12.64 -5.08 -4.52
CA TYR A 6 -11.39 -5.68 -4.96
C TYR A 6 -10.70 -4.73 -5.95
N VAL A 7 -9.47 -4.29 -5.62
CA VAL A 7 -8.69 -3.41 -6.48
C VAL A 7 -7.27 -3.94 -6.58
N GLU A 8 -6.80 -4.11 -7.81
CA GLU A 8 -5.41 -4.38 -8.11
C GLU A 8 -4.79 -3.20 -8.86
N TYR A 9 -3.53 -2.90 -8.56
CA TYR A 9 -2.75 -1.93 -9.31
C TYR A 9 -1.31 -2.42 -9.48
N TRP A 10 -0.85 -2.48 -10.72
CA TRP A 10 0.51 -2.86 -11.09
C TRP A 10 1.42 -1.64 -11.08
N LEU A 11 2.30 -1.57 -10.08
CA LEU A 11 3.28 -0.49 -9.96
C LEU A 11 4.42 -0.65 -10.97
N ASP A 12 4.85 -1.89 -11.22
CA ASP A 12 5.80 -2.25 -12.27
C ASP A 12 5.55 -3.70 -12.72
N GLU A 13 6.49 -4.30 -13.46
CA GLU A 13 6.38 -5.68 -13.97
C GLU A 13 6.29 -6.72 -12.84
N ASN A 14 6.77 -6.39 -11.64
CA ASN A 14 6.88 -7.30 -10.52
C ASN A 14 6.05 -6.90 -9.31
N VAL A 15 5.72 -5.62 -9.14
CA VAL A 15 5.05 -5.09 -7.96
C VAL A 15 3.56 -4.86 -8.19
N VAL A 16 2.73 -5.55 -7.42
CA VAL A 16 1.27 -5.40 -7.43
C VAL A 16 0.76 -4.97 -6.06
N LEU A 17 0.00 -3.87 -6.04
CA LEU A 17 -0.77 -3.41 -4.89
C LEU A 17 -2.17 -4.01 -4.98
N VAL A 18 -2.58 -4.71 -3.92
CA VAL A 18 -3.91 -5.32 -3.84
C VAL A 18 -4.65 -4.76 -2.64
N LEU A 19 -5.87 -4.29 -2.87
CA LEU A 19 -6.84 -3.99 -1.83
C LEU A 19 -7.96 -5.02 -1.95
N ASP A 20 -7.91 -6.04 -1.08
CA ASP A 20 -8.98 -7.01 -0.93
C ASP A 20 -9.82 -6.63 0.27
N ASN A 21 -10.86 -5.84 0.02
CA ASN A 21 -11.88 -5.41 0.98
C ASN A 21 -11.35 -4.58 2.16
N ARG A 22 -10.60 -5.22 3.05
CA ARG A 22 -10.10 -4.70 4.32
C ARG A 22 -8.59 -4.83 4.48
N VAL A 23 -7.92 -5.38 3.47
CA VAL A 23 -6.49 -5.66 3.53
C VAL A 23 -5.82 -5.01 2.35
N VAL A 24 -4.70 -4.34 2.63
CA VAL A 24 -3.71 -3.97 1.62
C VAL A 24 -2.60 -4.99 1.65
N GLU A 25 -2.26 -5.54 0.49
CA GLU A 25 -1.19 -6.50 0.29
C GLU A 25 -0.30 -6.05 -0.88
N ILE A 26 0.99 -6.36 -0.80
CA ILE A 26 1.98 -5.97 -1.82
C ILE A 26 2.69 -7.22 -2.29
N PHE A 27 2.41 -7.64 -3.51
CA PHE A 27 3.12 -8.73 -4.15
C PHE A 27 4.34 -8.16 -4.88
N ASP A 28 5.49 -8.78 -4.67
CA ASP A 28 6.71 -8.52 -5.43
C ASP A 28 7.15 -9.83 -6.10
N ALA A 29 6.97 -9.93 -7.40
CA ALA A 29 7.27 -11.11 -8.20
C ALA A 29 8.79 -11.39 -8.32
N THR A 30 9.65 -10.46 -7.89
CA THR A 30 11.10 -10.71 -7.80
C THR A 30 11.48 -11.58 -6.60
N HIS A 31 10.59 -11.72 -5.60
CA HIS A 31 10.82 -12.57 -4.43
C HIS A 31 10.42 -14.03 -4.72
N ALA A 32 11.43 -14.89 -4.94
CA ALA A 32 11.24 -16.29 -5.34
C ALA A 32 10.65 -17.23 -4.27
N VAL A 33 10.63 -16.83 -2.99
CA VAL A 33 10.04 -17.58 -1.88
C VAL A 33 9.36 -16.61 -0.95
N VAL A 34 8.03 -16.64 -0.86
CA VAL A 34 7.27 -15.67 -0.06
C VAL A 34 6.70 -16.34 1.19
N SER A 35 7.54 -16.53 2.21
CA SER A 35 7.01 -16.54 3.57
C SER A 35 6.91 -15.08 4.03
N GLY A 36 5.70 -14.50 4.01
CA GLY A 36 5.46 -13.17 4.58
C GLY A 36 5.37 -12.01 3.59
N THR A 37 4.47 -12.11 2.61
CA THR A 37 4.04 -10.96 1.80
C THR A 37 3.62 -9.82 2.74
N PRO A 38 4.12 -8.58 2.57
CA PRO A 38 3.73 -7.47 3.42
C PRO A 38 2.22 -7.21 3.31
N ARG A 39 1.51 -7.44 4.41
CA ARG A 39 0.05 -7.43 4.49
C ARG A 39 -0.40 -6.62 5.70
N TRP A 40 -1.33 -5.69 5.49
CA TRP A 40 -1.90 -4.88 6.56
C TRP A 40 -3.41 -4.79 6.45
N HIS A 41 -4.09 -4.79 7.59
CA HIS A 41 -5.49 -4.38 7.65
C HIS A 41 -5.59 -2.86 7.40
N VAL A 42 -6.56 -2.38 6.64
CA VAL A 42 -6.75 -0.95 6.31
C VAL A 42 -6.87 -0.04 7.54
N ASN A 43 -7.27 -0.62 8.67
CA ASN A 43 -7.33 0.09 9.96
C ASN A 43 -5.95 0.31 10.58
N HIS A 44 -5.02 -0.60 10.32
CA HIS A 44 -3.70 -0.64 10.95
C HIS A 44 -2.59 -0.31 9.96
N ILE A 45 -2.89 -0.01 8.70
CA ILE A 45 -1.88 0.46 7.76
C ILE A 45 -1.57 1.94 8.01
N GLY A 46 -0.28 2.27 7.98
CA GLY A 46 0.21 3.62 7.82
C GLY A 46 1.01 3.72 6.53
N VAL A 47 0.98 4.89 5.91
CA VAL A 47 1.67 5.18 4.66
C VAL A 47 2.34 6.53 4.79
N GLU A 48 3.66 6.56 4.60
CA GLU A 48 4.43 7.79 4.46
C GLU A 48 4.79 7.97 2.99
N ALA A 49 4.52 9.14 2.44
CA ALA A 49 4.79 9.49 1.05
C ALA A 49 5.75 10.68 1.01
N LYS A 50 6.90 10.51 0.38
CA LYS A 50 7.94 11.54 0.23
C LYS A 50 8.21 11.84 -1.24
N PRO A 51 8.02 13.10 -1.71
CA PRO A 51 8.37 13.47 -3.07
C PRO A 51 9.85 13.21 -3.38
N ARG A 52 10.14 12.82 -4.62
CA ARG A 52 11.51 12.70 -5.13
C ARG A 52 11.85 13.86 -6.07
N LYS A 53 13.15 14.13 -6.23
CA LYS A 53 13.67 15.21 -7.09
C LYS A 53 13.31 15.03 -8.57
N ASN A 54 12.97 13.81 -8.99
CA ASN A 54 12.63 13.45 -10.36
C ASN A 54 11.11 13.42 -10.62
N GLY A 55 10.29 14.08 -9.80
CA GLY A 55 8.83 14.08 -9.94
C GLY A 55 8.11 12.83 -9.42
N GLY A 56 8.85 11.76 -9.13
CA GLY A 56 8.31 10.54 -8.53
C GLY A 56 8.02 10.66 -7.02
N LEU A 57 7.58 9.55 -6.44
CA LEU A 57 7.22 9.45 -5.02
C LEU A 57 7.88 8.23 -4.39
N ARG A 58 8.51 8.39 -3.22
CA ARG A 58 8.90 7.25 -2.37
C ARG A 58 7.80 7.00 -1.36
N ILE A 59 7.27 5.79 -1.35
CA ILE A 59 6.24 5.38 -0.40
C ILE A 59 6.84 4.38 0.58
N THR A 60 6.65 4.62 1.87
CA THR A 60 7.00 3.69 2.94
C THR A 60 5.72 3.24 3.62
N ILE A 61 5.56 1.93 3.81
CA ILE A 61 4.34 1.32 4.35
C ILE A 61 4.72 0.48 5.57
N GLY A 62 3.91 0.60 6.61
CA GLY A 62 4.06 -0.15 7.84
C GLY A 62 2.77 -0.16 8.66
N ALA A 63 2.87 -0.65 9.88
CA ALA A 63 1.77 -0.62 10.83
C ALA A 63 1.60 0.79 11.42
N ARG A 64 0.40 1.35 11.38
CA ARG A 64 0.01 2.57 12.07
C ARG A 64 -0.21 2.28 13.55
N LEU A 65 0.54 2.96 14.40
CA LEU A 65 0.39 2.93 15.85
C LEU A 65 -0.74 3.86 16.34
N PRO A 66 -1.22 3.70 17.59
CA PRO A 66 -2.28 4.55 18.15
C PRO A 66 -1.94 6.05 18.16
N ASP A 67 -0.66 6.40 18.29
CA ASP A 67 -0.13 7.77 18.21
C ASP A 67 0.02 8.28 16.77
N GLN A 68 -0.48 7.51 15.79
CA GLN A 68 -0.37 7.74 14.35
C GLN A 68 1.04 7.62 13.77
N SER A 69 2.03 7.25 14.57
CA SER A 69 3.36 6.95 14.06
C SER A 69 3.38 5.62 13.30
N LEU A 70 4.46 5.40 12.56
CA LEU A 70 4.70 4.18 11.80
C LEU A 70 5.59 3.22 12.59
N SER A 71 5.12 2.00 12.77
CA SER A 71 5.92 0.86 13.19
C SER A 71 6.23 -0.03 11.99
N TYR A 72 7.50 -0.43 11.91
CA TYR A 72 8.00 -1.36 10.89
C TYR A 72 8.18 -2.77 11.45
N ILE A 73 7.82 -3.00 12.71
CA ILE A 73 7.90 -4.31 13.36
C ILE A 73 6.84 -5.22 12.74
N GLY A 74 7.28 -6.27 12.03
CA GLY A 74 6.43 -7.33 11.50
C GLY A 74 6.15 -7.28 10.00
N ALA A 75 6.32 -6.14 9.33
CA ALA A 75 6.37 -6.00 7.86
C ALA A 75 6.65 -4.53 7.48
N GLN A 76 7.54 -4.31 6.52
CA GLN A 76 7.77 -3.01 5.89
C GLN A 76 7.82 -3.20 4.38
N ALA A 77 7.20 -2.28 3.65
CA ALA A 77 7.43 -2.15 2.21
C ALA A 77 7.90 -0.73 1.90
N VAL A 78 8.86 -0.63 0.99
CA VAL A 78 9.35 0.63 0.45
C VAL A 78 9.23 0.56 -1.06
N LEU A 79 8.48 1.49 -1.63
CA LEU A 79 8.16 1.53 -3.05
C LEU A 79 8.64 2.83 -3.66
N ASP A 80 9.24 2.71 -4.84
CA ASP A 80 9.61 3.85 -5.66
C ASP A 80 8.60 3.97 -6.79
N VAL A 81 7.81 5.04 -6.75
CA VAL A 81 6.73 5.30 -7.69
C VAL A 81 7.21 6.31 -8.74
N PRO A 82 7.25 5.92 -10.02
CA PRO A 82 7.48 6.85 -11.13
C PRO A 82 6.43 7.97 -11.19
N GLU A 83 6.81 9.15 -11.69
CA GLU A 83 5.94 10.34 -11.74
C GLU A 83 4.59 10.07 -12.42
N ASP A 84 4.60 9.36 -13.55
CA ASP A 84 3.42 8.98 -14.33
C ASP A 84 2.46 8.07 -13.55
N LYS A 85 2.96 7.36 -12.54
CA LYS A 85 2.20 6.42 -11.72
C LYS A 85 1.72 7.02 -10.39
N VAL A 86 2.22 8.19 -10.00
CA VAL A 86 1.86 8.83 -8.73
C VAL A 86 0.34 9.00 -8.57
N PRO A 87 -0.41 9.53 -9.54
CA PRO A 87 -1.86 9.74 -9.37
C PRO A 87 -2.62 8.43 -9.11
N HIS A 88 -2.20 7.34 -9.76
CA HIS A 88 -2.84 6.04 -9.61
C HIS A 88 -2.58 5.42 -8.24
N VAL A 89 -1.35 5.53 -7.73
CA VAL A 89 -1.00 5.01 -6.40
C VAL A 89 -1.69 5.82 -5.30
N LEU A 90 -1.79 7.14 -5.46
CA LEU A 90 -2.57 7.97 -4.53
C LEU A 90 -4.05 7.56 -4.54
N ALA A 91 -4.65 7.38 -5.72
CA ALA A 91 -6.03 6.91 -5.85
C ALA A 91 -6.25 5.53 -5.21
N PHE A 92 -5.27 4.62 -5.31
CA PHE A 92 -5.31 3.33 -4.62
C PHE A 92 -5.40 3.50 -3.09
N PHE A 93 -4.55 4.34 -2.50
CA PHE A 93 -4.57 4.58 -1.06
C PHE A 93 -5.79 5.38 -0.59
N ASP A 94 -6.36 6.23 -1.45
CA ASP A 94 -7.63 6.89 -1.15
C ASP A 94 -8.78 5.89 -1.07
N ARG A 95 -8.84 4.90 -1.99
CA ARG A 95 -9.78 3.77 -1.87
C ARG A 95 -9.57 2.96 -0.59
N ALA A 96 -8.32 2.75 -0.17
CA ALA A 96 -8.04 2.07 1.10
C ALA A 96 -8.55 2.88 2.32
N LYS A 97 -8.49 4.22 2.27
CA LYS A 97 -9.08 5.10 3.30
C LYS A 97 -10.61 5.06 3.27
N GLU A 98 -11.22 5.05 2.10
CA GLU A 98 -12.69 4.92 1.95
C GLU A 98 -13.18 3.58 2.51
N ALA A 99 -12.49 2.48 2.22
CA ALA A 99 -12.78 1.16 2.76
C ALA A 99 -12.75 1.15 4.30
N ARG A 100 -11.83 1.92 4.91
CA ARG A 100 -11.77 2.13 6.37
C ARG A 100 -12.97 2.93 6.91
N ALA A 101 -13.45 3.93 6.17
CA ALA A 101 -14.54 4.81 6.60
C ALA A 101 -15.95 4.20 6.44
N SER A 102 -16.11 3.20 5.58
CA SER A 102 -17.39 2.51 5.30
C SER A 102 -17.90 1.57 6.42
N ARG A 103 -17.36 1.69 7.64
CA ARG A 103 -17.70 0.87 8.81
C ARG A 103 -18.41 1.72 9.87
#